data_AF-R9L1B4-F1
#
_entry.id   AF-R9L1B4-F1
#
_cell.length_a   1.000
_cell.length_b   1.000
_cell.length_c   1.000
_cell.angle_alpha   90.00
_cell.angle_beta   90.00
_cell.angle_gamma   90.00
#
_symmetry.space_group_name_H-M   'P 1'
#
loop_
_entity.id
_entity.type
_entity.pdbx_description
1 polymer ?
#
loop_
_entity_poly.entity_id
_entity_poly.type
_entity_poly.pdbx_seq_one_letter_code
_entity_poly.pdbx_strand_id
1 'polypeptide(L)'
;MTQEATNLLPSAADSAAAGQAPDIDETASAGQTARPRHSHARAAAPTERRPLWDQLFHRQKSTVRIGDVSYLDGAELTRPQEMPARVRAIMFAAMAVAALIGGLFLTKYFDQILNEPIRQQQALQENLTREVSLDLPQIAQLMPENDEDIMTSLSEAGLTLYERTPVGTNPDGGFEVIKLPPDMTVEEAGLMYVKGIDRLAAADAVRLLKGAWTLDVSRKAGTSMRVRYADFDSGSIEAAVQNAMQAEGLENAKVTDSGVDDSGNTYQAGTVKSDGEKYTWRVSVIDLSEVYDISGLPNTAFFVGIRFSA
;
A
#
# COMPACT_ATOMS: atom_id res chain seq x y z
N MET A 1 -8.52 34.77 -53.38
CA MET A 1 -7.92 35.47 -52.22
C MET A 1 -7.42 34.35 -51.30
N THR A 2 -6.12 34.06 -51.12
CA THR A 2 -4.92 34.87 -50.76
C THR A 2 -5.07 35.51 -49.35
N GLN A 3 -4.21 35.33 -48.33
CA GLN A 3 -2.90 34.63 -48.22
C GLN A 3 -2.78 33.79 -46.90
N GLU A 4 -1.89 32.80 -46.64
CA GLU A 4 -0.79 32.11 -47.40
C GLU A 4 0.68 32.36 -46.89
N ALA A 5 1.03 31.83 -45.70
CA ALA A 5 2.41 31.55 -45.18
C ALA A 5 2.33 30.55 -43.98
N THR A 6 3.16 29.52 -43.68
CA THR A 6 4.63 29.28 -43.63
C THR A 6 5.37 30.10 -42.56
N ASN A 7 6.38 29.64 -41.79
CA ASN A 7 7.15 28.37 -41.63
C ASN A 7 7.85 28.39 -40.23
N LEU A 8 8.57 27.40 -39.64
CA LEU A 8 9.08 26.04 -39.98
C LEU A 8 9.40 25.24 -38.67
N LEU A 9 10.00 24.04 -38.78
CA LEU A 9 10.66 23.24 -37.71
C LEU A 9 12.20 23.25 -37.84
N PRO A 10 12.96 22.95 -36.77
CA PRO A 10 13.93 21.82 -36.76
C PRO A 10 13.99 21.09 -35.38
N SER A 11 14.36 19.82 -35.14
CA SER A 11 15.10 18.74 -35.86
C SER A 11 16.64 18.87 -35.95
N ALA A 12 17.52 17.91 -35.61
CA ALA A 12 17.49 16.70 -34.78
C ALA A 12 18.95 16.18 -34.58
N ALA A 13 19.20 15.29 -33.60
CA ALA A 13 20.45 14.50 -33.40
C ALA A 13 21.75 15.31 -33.09
N ASP A 14 22.93 14.77 -32.73
CA ASP A 14 23.36 13.39 -32.41
C ASP A 14 24.63 13.40 -31.50
N SER A 15 24.98 12.26 -30.88
CA SER A 15 26.35 11.86 -30.43
C SER A 15 27.12 12.72 -29.39
N ALA A 16 28.37 12.38 -28.98
CA ALA A 16 28.83 11.18 -28.26
C ALA A 16 30.25 11.38 -27.64
N ALA A 17 30.52 10.73 -26.50
CA ALA A 17 31.82 10.27 -25.96
C ALA A 17 33.00 11.25 -25.64
N ALA A 18 33.78 10.86 -24.60
CA ALA A 18 35.12 11.36 -24.22
C ALA A 18 35.26 12.85 -23.81
N GLY A 19 36.31 13.30 -23.11
CA GLY A 19 37.40 12.58 -22.43
C GLY A 19 38.59 13.50 -22.07
N GLN A 20 39.53 12.99 -21.27
CA GLN A 20 40.85 13.57 -20.93
C GLN A 20 40.92 14.85 -20.04
N ALA A 21 42.03 14.95 -19.30
CA ALA A 21 42.50 16.13 -18.56
C ALA A 21 43.90 16.54 -19.09
N PRO A 22 44.47 17.68 -18.64
CA PRO A 22 45.91 17.89 -18.77
C PRO A 22 46.62 18.44 -17.51
N ASP A 23 47.91 18.16 -17.42
CA ASP A 23 48.96 18.86 -16.64
C ASP A 23 49.45 20.12 -17.43
N ILE A 24 50.51 20.88 -17.13
CA ILE A 24 51.68 20.88 -16.22
C ILE A 24 51.97 22.37 -15.89
N ASP A 25 52.29 22.80 -14.65
CA ASP A 25 53.58 22.72 -13.91
C ASP A 25 54.60 23.84 -14.24
N GLU A 26 55.52 24.06 -13.30
CA GLU A 26 56.85 24.70 -13.36
C GLU A 26 57.07 26.25 -13.25
N THR A 27 58.32 26.58 -12.85
CA THR A 27 58.97 27.91 -12.66
C THR A 27 58.50 28.75 -11.45
N ALA A 28 59.27 29.02 -10.38
CA ALA A 28 60.69 28.87 -9.97
C ALA A 28 61.67 30.05 -10.23
N SER A 29 62.03 30.76 -9.15
CA SER A 29 63.28 31.55 -8.95
C SER A 29 63.38 31.91 -7.45
N ALA A 30 64.39 31.62 -6.62
CA ALA A 30 65.85 31.48 -6.71
C ALA A 30 66.64 32.77 -6.33
N GLY A 31 67.40 32.73 -5.22
CA GLY A 31 68.26 33.86 -4.80
C GLY A 31 68.78 33.87 -3.34
N GLN A 32 69.82 33.06 -3.06
CA GLN A 32 71.06 33.36 -2.27
C GLN A 32 71.00 34.24 -0.98
N THR A 33 71.75 34.02 0.12
CA THR A 33 72.77 33.02 0.55
C THR A 33 73.02 33.11 2.07
N ALA A 34 73.86 32.19 2.60
CA ALA A 34 74.56 32.20 3.91
C ALA A 34 74.02 31.30 5.05
N ARG A 35 74.95 30.86 5.90
CA ARG A 35 74.88 29.83 6.96
C ARG A 35 75.97 30.17 8.01
N PRO A 36 76.05 29.52 9.19
CA PRO A 36 74.98 28.91 10.02
C PRO A 36 75.15 29.26 11.53
N ARG A 37 74.17 28.92 12.39
CA ARG A 37 74.43 28.49 13.78
C ARG A 37 73.44 27.41 14.23
N HIS A 38 73.88 26.59 15.19
CA HIS A 38 73.17 25.40 15.67
C HIS A 38 72.16 25.69 16.80
N SER A 39 71.07 24.93 16.83
CA SER A 39 70.38 24.50 18.05
C SER A 39 69.82 23.09 17.84
N HIS A 40 69.74 22.28 18.90
CA HIS A 40 69.39 20.85 18.81
C HIS A 40 67.97 20.56 19.31
N ALA A 41 67.28 19.64 18.62
CA ALA A 41 66.06 18.94 19.05
C ALA A 41 64.82 19.83 19.28
N ARG A 42 63.59 19.30 19.34
CA ARG A 42 63.13 17.90 19.39
C ARG A 42 61.86 17.76 18.55
N ALA A 43 61.68 16.64 17.84
CA ALA A 43 60.45 16.39 17.10
C ALA A 43 59.24 16.29 18.05
N ALA A 44 58.12 16.92 17.67
CA ALA A 44 56.85 16.78 18.37
C ALA A 44 56.14 15.51 17.92
N ALA A 45 55.74 14.65 18.87
CA ALA A 45 54.88 13.51 18.60
C ALA A 45 53.41 13.95 18.42
N PRO A 46 52.60 13.27 17.59
CA PRO A 46 51.22 13.65 17.36
C PRO A 46 50.35 13.44 18.61
N THR A 47 49.47 14.41 18.90
CA THR A 47 48.57 14.35 20.06
C THR A 47 47.36 13.45 19.77
N GLU A 48 47.53 12.14 19.99
CA GLU A 48 46.49 11.14 19.82
C GLU A 48 45.27 11.41 20.73
N ARG A 49 44.12 11.70 20.12
CA ARG A 49 42.87 12.03 20.84
C ARG A 49 42.21 10.76 21.39
N ARG A 50 42.60 10.35 22.60
CA ARG A 50 41.99 9.21 23.32
C ARG A 50 40.46 9.36 23.44
N PRO A 51 39.68 8.30 23.19
CA PRO A 51 38.23 8.36 23.22
C PRO A 51 37.71 8.69 24.62
N LEU A 52 36.55 9.36 24.68
CA LEU A 52 36.01 9.91 25.91
C LEU A 52 35.65 8.83 26.95
N TRP A 53 35.31 7.61 26.49
CA TRP A 53 35.07 6.44 27.34
C TRP A 53 36.31 5.99 28.11
N ASP A 54 37.50 6.00 27.50
CA ASP A 54 38.74 5.64 28.22
C ASP A 54 39.01 6.61 29.36
N GLN A 55 38.74 7.90 29.15
CA GLN A 55 38.94 8.94 30.16
C GLN A 55 37.97 8.83 31.34
N LEU A 56 36.77 8.27 31.13
CA LEU A 56 35.76 8.08 32.18
C LEU A 56 35.99 6.84 33.04
N PHE A 57 36.62 5.79 32.51
CA PHE A 57 36.72 4.48 33.18
C PHE A 57 38.14 4.08 33.64
N HIS A 58 39.21 4.69 33.12
CA HIS A 58 40.57 4.41 33.60
C HIS A 58 40.91 5.14 34.92
N ARG A 59 40.55 4.53 36.05
CA ARG A 59 40.94 4.99 37.39
C ARG A 59 42.43 4.76 37.65
N GLN A 60 43.26 5.76 37.33
CA GLN A 60 44.68 5.76 37.66
C GLN A 60 44.86 5.78 39.19
N LYS A 61 45.36 4.68 39.76
CA LYS A 61 45.64 4.56 41.20
C LYS A 61 46.68 5.59 41.62
N SER A 62 46.32 6.52 42.50
CA SER A 62 47.28 7.47 43.06
C SER A 62 48.25 6.77 44.03
N THR A 63 49.47 7.29 44.11
CA THR A 63 50.51 6.81 45.02
C THR A 63 51.21 7.99 45.67
N VAL A 64 51.41 7.93 46.98
CA VAL A 64 52.16 8.95 47.74
C VAL A 64 53.53 8.38 48.04
N ARG A 65 54.59 9.10 47.67
CA ARG A 65 55.97 8.65 47.87
C ARG A 65 56.57 9.35 49.09
N ILE A 66 57.06 8.57 50.05
CA ILE A 66 57.64 9.06 51.32
C ILE A 66 59.03 8.46 51.44
N GLY A 67 60.06 9.30 51.30
CA GLY A 67 61.41 8.83 51.01
C GLY A 67 61.45 8.10 49.66
N ASP A 68 62.20 7.00 49.57
CA ASP A 68 62.29 6.23 48.35
C ASP A 68 61.07 5.31 48.09
N VAL A 69 60.29 5.02 49.13
CA VAL A 69 59.18 4.05 49.08
C VAL A 69 57.88 4.71 48.59
N SER A 70 57.25 4.09 47.58
CA SER A 70 55.93 4.48 47.08
C SER A 70 54.83 3.72 47.82
N TYR A 71 53.95 4.46 48.50
CA TYR A 71 52.75 3.93 49.15
C TYR A 71 51.54 4.13 48.24
N LEU A 72 50.54 3.25 48.35
CA LEU A 72 49.23 3.50 47.74
C LEU A 72 48.57 4.70 48.46
N ASP A 73 47.95 5.59 47.71
CA ASP A 73 47.35 6.80 48.25
C ASP A 73 46.07 6.50 49.03
N GLY A 74 46.13 6.69 50.36
CA GLY A 74 45.00 6.53 51.27
C GLY A 74 43.87 7.53 51.06
N ALA A 75 44.06 8.62 50.30
CA ALA A 75 43.00 9.59 50.03
C ALA A 75 41.76 8.95 49.38
N GLU A 76 41.93 7.91 48.55
CA GLU A 76 40.82 7.16 47.96
C GLU A 76 39.89 6.50 48.99
N LEU A 77 40.41 6.16 50.18
CA LEU A 77 39.65 5.59 51.31
C LEU A 77 38.91 6.66 52.13
N THR A 78 39.34 7.93 52.03
CA THR A 78 38.68 9.08 52.70
C THR A 78 37.56 9.69 51.87
N ARG A 79 37.36 9.23 50.62
CA ARG A 79 36.24 9.64 49.79
C ARG A 79 34.91 9.24 50.47
N PRO A 80 33.93 10.15 50.62
CA PRO A 80 32.65 9.80 51.22
C PRO A 80 32.00 8.59 50.53
N GLN A 81 31.55 7.63 51.33
CA GLN A 81 30.81 6.45 50.85
C GLN A 81 29.43 6.84 50.29
N GLU A 82 28.88 7.98 50.71
CA GLU A 82 27.66 8.55 50.15
C GLU A 82 27.91 9.17 48.77
N MET A 83 27.00 8.92 47.82
CA MET A 83 27.08 9.44 46.47
C MET A 83 26.97 10.99 46.47
N PRO A 84 27.94 11.75 45.91
CA PRO A 84 27.92 13.20 45.93
C PRO A 84 26.62 13.77 45.34
N ALA A 85 26.03 14.77 46.01
CA ALA A 85 24.67 15.25 45.72
C ALA A 85 24.41 15.59 44.24
N ARG A 86 25.40 16.16 43.53
CA ARG A 86 25.32 16.44 42.09
C ARG A 86 25.18 15.17 41.24
N VAL A 87 25.91 14.10 41.58
CA VAL A 87 25.84 12.80 40.89
C VAL A 87 24.49 12.13 41.16
N ARG A 88 24.03 12.17 42.42
CA ARG A 88 22.70 11.67 42.81
C ARG A 88 21.56 12.39 42.08
N ALA A 89 21.67 13.71 41.90
CA ALA A 89 20.71 14.50 41.12
C ALA A 89 20.71 14.14 39.63
N ILE A 90 21.89 13.99 39.01
CA ILE A 90 22.02 13.56 37.61
C ILE A 90 21.43 12.15 37.41
N MET A 91 21.68 11.22 38.34
CA MET A 91 21.13 9.86 38.30
C MET A 91 19.59 9.86 38.35
N PHE A 92 18.98 10.65 39.24
CA PHE A 92 17.52 10.79 39.27
C PHE A 92 16.96 11.47 38.02
N ALA A 93 17.64 12.49 37.47
CA ALA A 93 17.23 13.13 36.22
C ALA A 93 17.27 12.13 35.04
N ALA A 94 18.32 11.32 34.92
CA ALA A 94 18.42 10.27 33.91
C ALA A 94 17.34 9.20 34.07
N MET A 95 17.05 8.78 35.31
CA MET A 95 15.97 7.84 35.63
C MET A 95 14.59 8.40 35.27
N ALA A 96 14.34 9.69 35.53
CA ALA A 96 13.09 10.36 35.16
C ALA A 96 12.94 10.48 33.64
N VAL A 97 14.00 10.83 32.90
CA VAL A 97 13.99 10.85 31.43
C VAL A 97 13.75 9.45 30.85
N ALA A 98 14.39 8.41 31.40
CA ALA A 98 14.16 7.03 30.98
C ALA A 98 12.71 6.58 31.25
N ALA A 99 12.13 6.95 32.40
CA ALA A 99 10.74 6.65 32.73
C ALA A 99 9.75 7.39 31.81
N LEU A 100 10.02 8.64 31.44
CA LEU A 100 9.20 9.41 30.49
C LEU A 100 9.25 8.79 29.08
N ILE A 101 10.44 8.43 28.58
CA ILE A 101 10.59 7.77 27.28
C ILE A 101 9.90 6.41 27.29
N GLY A 102 10.13 5.60 28.34
CA GLY A 102 9.48 4.30 28.52
C GLY A 102 7.95 4.42 28.55
N GLY A 103 7.40 5.38 29.28
CA GLY A 103 5.96 5.65 29.33
C GLY A 103 5.37 6.03 27.97
N LEU A 104 6.04 6.92 27.22
CA LEU A 104 5.59 7.35 25.88
C LEU A 104 5.66 6.25 24.82
N PHE A 105 6.62 5.31 24.94
CA PHE A 105 6.65 4.11 24.11
C PHE A 105 5.56 3.10 24.54
N LEU A 106 5.34 2.94 25.84
CA LEU A 106 4.39 1.97 26.37
C LEU A 106 2.93 2.34 26.07
N THR A 107 2.56 3.62 26.12
CA THR A 107 1.21 4.06 25.70
C THR A 107 0.97 3.80 24.22
N LYS A 108 1.91 4.20 23.35
CA LYS A 108 1.84 3.91 21.91
C LYS A 108 1.77 2.41 21.61
N TYR A 109 2.55 1.60 22.31
CA TYR A 109 2.53 0.13 22.19
C TYR A 109 1.12 -0.42 22.51
N PHE A 110 0.51 -0.02 23.62
CA PHE A 110 -0.84 -0.47 23.98
C PHE A 110 -1.91 0.06 23.01
N ASP A 111 -1.83 1.32 22.58
CA ASP A 111 -2.79 1.91 21.65
C ASP A 111 -2.75 1.30 20.25
N GLN A 112 -1.58 0.81 19.82
CA GLN A 112 -1.38 0.19 18.50
C GLN A 112 -1.64 -1.33 18.53
N ILE A 113 -1.34 -2.04 19.63
CA ILE A 113 -1.43 -3.52 19.68
C ILE A 113 -2.69 -4.03 20.38
N LEU A 114 -3.21 -3.35 21.40
CA LEU A 114 -4.47 -3.74 22.05
C LEU A 114 -5.66 -3.00 21.45
N ASN A 115 -5.57 -1.67 21.31
CA ASN A 115 -6.72 -0.85 20.96
C ASN A 115 -6.97 -0.78 19.45
N GLU A 116 -5.96 -0.97 18.59
CA GLU A 116 -6.15 -0.90 17.14
C GLU A 116 -6.94 -2.09 16.55
N PRO A 117 -6.68 -3.36 16.92
CA PRO A 117 -7.50 -4.48 16.46
C PRO A 117 -8.97 -4.33 16.85
N ILE A 118 -9.26 -3.76 18.03
CA ILE A 118 -10.62 -3.49 18.50
C ILE A 118 -11.30 -2.43 17.60
N ARG A 119 -10.62 -1.32 17.31
CA ARG A 119 -11.12 -0.29 16.38
C ARG A 119 -11.34 -0.83 14.97
N GLN A 120 -10.43 -1.68 14.47
CA GLN A 120 -10.55 -2.31 13.15
C GLN A 120 -11.72 -3.30 13.09
N GLN A 121 -11.97 -4.08 14.14
CA GLN A 121 -13.16 -4.95 14.23
C GLN A 121 -14.46 -4.16 14.34
N GLN A 122 -14.47 -3.01 15.04
CA GLN A 122 -15.62 -2.11 15.10
C GLN A 122 -15.92 -1.51 13.71
N ALA A 123 -14.93 -0.92 13.05
CA ALA A 123 -15.08 -0.37 11.70
C ALA A 123 -15.47 -1.43 10.65
N LEU A 124 -14.94 -2.66 10.77
CA LEU A 124 -15.36 -3.79 9.96
C LEU A 124 -16.84 -4.13 10.20
N GLN A 125 -17.27 -4.22 11.46
CA GLN A 125 -18.65 -4.54 11.81
C GLN A 125 -19.62 -3.46 11.32
N GLU A 126 -19.27 -2.19 11.49
CA GLU A 126 -20.00 -1.03 10.97
C GLU A 126 -20.14 -1.12 9.44
N ASN A 127 -19.04 -1.34 8.72
CA ASN A 127 -19.02 -1.47 7.25
C ASN A 127 -19.77 -2.71 6.73
N LEU A 128 -19.83 -3.81 7.50
CA LEU A 128 -20.65 -4.98 7.19
C LEU A 128 -22.15 -4.71 7.39
N THR A 129 -22.54 -3.98 8.45
CA THR A 129 -23.94 -3.60 8.73
C THR A 129 -24.47 -2.45 7.91
N ARG A 130 -23.59 -1.75 7.17
CA ARG A 130 -23.92 -0.60 6.34
C ARG A 130 -24.89 -0.99 5.23
N GLU A 131 -26.09 -0.43 5.23
CA GLU A 131 -27.06 -0.63 4.14
C GLU A 131 -26.53 0.06 2.87
N VAL A 132 -26.06 -0.73 1.91
CA VAL A 132 -25.61 -0.28 0.58
C VAL A 132 -26.32 -1.10 -0.48
N SER A 133 -27.01 -0.45 -1.40
CA SER A 133 -27.56 -1.15 -2.56
C SER A 133 -26.43 -1.57 -3.52
N LEU A 134 -26.56 -2.76 -4.10
CA LEU A 134 -25.68 -3.18 -5.20
C LEU A 134 -26.05 -2.44 -6.49
N ASP A 135 -27.34 -2.20 -6.76
CA ASP A 135 -27.82 -1.57 -8.00
C ASP A 135 -27.29 -2.32 -9.25
N LEU A 136 -27.53 -3.63 -9.32
CA LEU A 136 -27.03 -4.48 -10.40
C LEU A 136 -27.74 -4.16 -11.73
N PRO A 137 -27.00 -3.92 -12.83
CA PRO A 137 -27.59 -3.71 -14.14
C PRO A 137 -28.15 -5.02 -14.70
N GLN A 138 -29.32 -4.97 -15.35
CA GLN A 138 -29.94 -6.14 -15.96
C GLN A 138 -29.14 -6.57 -17.20
N ILE A 139 -28.26 -7.57 -17.09
CA ILE A 139 -27.32 -7.91 -18.17
C ILE A 139 -28.10 -8.32 -19.43
N ALA A 140 -29.21 -9.04 -19.27
CA ALA A 140 -30.09 -9.46 -20.37
C ALA A 140 -30.60 -8.29 -21.24
N GLN A 141 -30.77 -7.10 -20.65
CA GLN A 141 -31.22 -5.88 -21.33
C GLN A 141 -30.05 -5.10 -21.97
N LEU A 142 -28.83 -5.25 -21.44
CA LEU A 142 -27.62 -4.63 -22.00
C LEU A 142 -27.03 -5.42 -23.18
N MET A 143 -27.25 -6.74 -23.26
CA MET A 143 -26.74 -7.62 -24.34
C MET A 143 -26.89 -7.09 -25.78
N PRO A 144 -28.02 -6.49 -26.22
CA PRO A 144 -28.17 -5.95 -27.59
C PRO A 144 -27.52 -4.57 -27.78
N GLU A 145 -27.23 -3.83 -26.70
CA GLU A 145 -26.73 -2.46 -26.75
C GLU A 145 -25.23 -2.39 -27.12
N ASN A 146 -24.79 -1.23 -27.58
CA ASN A 146 -23.37 -0.93 -27.85
C ASN A 146 -22.66 -0.39 -26.59
N ASP A 147 -21.33 -0.32 -26.63
CA ASP A 147 -20.52 -0.03 -25.44
C ASP A 147 -20.71 1.42 -24.94
N GLU A 148 -20.93 2.36 -25.86
CA GLU A 148 -21.21 3.77 -25.59
C GLU A 148 -22.58 4.00 -24.95
N ASP A 149 -23.65 3.37 -25.46
CA ASP A 149 -25.01 3.51 -24.91
C ASP A 149 -25.14 2.83 -23.54
N ILE A 150 -24.45 1.69 -23.32
CA ILE A 150 -24.37 1.07 -21.98
C ILE A 150 -23.70 2.04 -21.00
N MET A 151 -22.51 2.57 -21.32
CA MET A 151 -21.80 3.49 -20.43
C MET A 151 -22.59 4.79 -20.18
N THR A 152 -23.35 5.25 -21.18
CA THR A 152 -24.30 6.37 -21.03
C THR A 152 -25.39 6.04 -20.02
N SER A 153 -26.10 4.91 -20.16
CA SER A 153 -27.16 4.51 -19.22
C SER A 153 -26.67 4.36 -17.77
N LEU A 154 -25.47 3.81 -17.56
CA LEU A 154 -24.85 3.67 -16.24
C LEU A 154 -24.50 5.05 -15.63
N SER A 155 -24.14 6.02 -16.47
CA SER A 155 -23.85 7.40 -16.05
C SER A 155 -25.15 8.18 -15.75
N GLU A 156 -26.20 8.01 -16.56
CA GLU A 156 -27.52 8.61 -16.32
C GLU A 156 -28.22 8.06 -15.07
N ALA A 157 -27.92 6.81 -14.68
CA ALA A 157 -28.31 6.23 -13.40
C ALA A 157 -27.62 6.88 -12.18
N GLY A 158 -26.69 7.83 -12.40
CA GLY A 158 -26.02 8.58 -11.33
C GLY A 158 -24.98 7.78 -10.54
N LEU A 159 -24.47 6.69 -11.11
CA LEU A 159 -23.51 5.80 -10.46
C LEU A 159 -22.11 6.45 -10.42
N THR A 160 -21.39 6.26 -9.32
CA THR A 160 -19.95 6.57 -9.27
C THR A 160 -19.18 5.44 -9.96
N LEU A 161 -18.58 5.72 -11.11
CA LEU A 161 -17.93 4.71 -11.97
C LEU A 161 -16.42 4.91 -12.03
N TYR A 162 -15.67 3.81 -11.83
CA TYR A 162 -14.24 3.72 -12.08
C TYR A 162 -14.02 2.89 -13.36
N GLU A 163 -13.66 3.54 -14.47
CA GLU A 163 -13.32 2.86 -15.72
C GLU A 163 -11.93 2.22 -15.62
N ARG A 164 -11.86 0.88 -15.63
CA ARG A 164 -10.59 0.14 -15.63
C ARG A 164 -10.07 -0.11 -17.05
N THR A 165 -10.98 -0.31 -18.00
CA THR A 165 -10.72 -0.32 -19.44
C THR A 165 -11.78 0.55 -20.11
N PRO A 166 -11.49 1.81 -20.48
CA PRO A 166 -12.48 2.74 -21.04
C PRO A 166 -13.02 2.30 -22.41
N VAL A 167 -14.23 2.74 -22.75
CA VAL A 167 -14.87 2.46 -24.05
C VAL A 167 -13.97 2.93 -25.20
N GLY A 168 -13.91 2.14 -26.28
CA GLY A 168 -13.09 2.42 -27.46
C GLY A 168 -11.57 2.23 -27.29
N THR A 169 -11.07 1.89 -26.09
CA THR A 169 -9.63 1.62 -25.89
C THR A 169 -9.20 0.21 -26.27
N ASN A 170 -10.14 -0.75 -26.28
CA ASN A 170 -9.92 -2.14 -26.65
C ASN A 170 -10.11 -2.35 -28.17
N PRO A 171 -9.09 -2.79 -28.94
CA PRO A 171 -9.22 -3.02 -30.38
C PRO A 171 -10.14 -4.19 -30.75
N ASP A 172 -10.47 -5.09 -29.80
CA ASP A 172 -11.44 -6.18 -29.98
C ASP A 172 -12.89 -5.77 -29.61
N GLY A 173 -13.11 -4.53 -29.17
CA GLY A 173 -14.38 -4.05 -28.62
C GLY A 173 -14.70 -4.56 -27.20
N GLY A 174 -15.55 -3.82 -26.49
CA GLY A 174 -15.82 -4.04 -25.08
C GLY A 174 -14.97 -3.17 -24.14
N PHE A 175 -15.38 -3.11 -22.88
CA PHE A 175 -14.87 -2.23 -21.83
C PHE A 175 -15.02 -2.89 -20.45
N GLU A 176 -14.38 -2.32 -19.42
CA GLU A 176 -14.51 -2.78 -18.05
C GLU A 176 -14.64 -1.59 -17.08
N VAL A 177 -15.75 -1.55 -16.34
CA VAL A 177 -16.11 -0.48 -15.40
C VAL A 177 -16.47 -1.06 -14.04
N ILE A 178 -16.14 -0.35 -12.96
CA ILE A 178 -16.47 -0.71 -11.59
C ILE A 178 -17.39 0.35 -11.00
N LYS A 179 -18.60 -0.03 -10.59
CA LYS A 179 -19.47 0.81 -9.75
C LYS A 179 -18.92 0.84 -8.33
N LEU A 180 -18.62 2.03 -7.85
CA LEU A 180 -18.11 2.27 -6.50
C LEU A 180 -19.27 2.43 -5.50
N PRO A 181 -19.01 2.15 -4.21
CA PRO A 181 -19.93 2.51 -3.12
C PRO A 181 -20.10 4.04 -3.02
N PRO A 182 -21.27 4.54 -2.58
CA PRO A 182 -21.61 5.97 -2.63
C PRO A 182 -20.81 6.86 -1.66
N ASP A 183 -20.02 6.26 -0.77
CA ASP A 183 -19.14 6.91 0.21
C ASP A 183 -17.65 6.87 -0.21
N MET A 184 -17.35 6.54 -1.48
CA MET A 184 -16.00 6.42 -2.00
C MET A 184 -15.82 7.20 -3.31
N THR A 185 -14.69 7.90 -3.45
CA THR A 185 -14.35 8.63 -4.69
C THR A 185 -13.54 7.77 -5.65
N VAL A 186 -13.51 8.16 -6.93
CA VAL A 186 -12.75 7.48 -7.99
C VAL A 186 -11.25 7.47 -7.68
N GLU A 187 -10.73 8.53 -7.07
CA GLU A 187 -9.32 8.65 -6.66
C GLU A 187 -9.01 7.75 -5.45
N GLU A 188 -9.90 7.69 -4.46
CA GLU A 188 -9.72 6.83 -3.29
C GLU A 188 -9.75 5.34 -3.70
N ALA A 189 -10.75 4.93 -4.48
CA ALA A 189 -10.85 3.57 -5.00
C ALA A 189 -9.65 3.22 -5.89
N GLY A 190 -9.20 4.14 -6.74
CA GLY A 190 -8.00 3.97 -7.57
C GLY A 190 -6.74 3.69 -6.73
N LEU A 191 -6.55 4.41 -5.62
CA LEU A 191 -5.44 4.15 -4.69
C LEU A 191 -5.57 2.77 -4.01
N MET A 192 -6.79 2.34 -3.67
CA MET A 192 -7.02 1.00 -3.10
C MET A 192 -6.74 -0.11 -4.12
N TYR A 193 -7.20 0.02 -5.37
CA TYR A 193 -6.93 -0.96 -6.43
C TYR A 193 -5.43 -1.03 -6.78
N VAL A 194 -4.71 0.09 -6.82
CA VAL A 194 -3.26 0.13 -7.03
C VAL A 194 -2.48 -0.50 -5.86
N LYS A 195 -2.96 -0.35 -4.63
CA LYS A 195 -2.40 -1.01 -3.44
C LYS A 195 -2.59 -2.55 -3.49
N GLY A 196 -3.71 -3.00 -4.05
CA GLY A 196 -4.16 -4.39 -4.12
C GLY A 196 -5.13 -4.71 -2.98
N ILE A 197 -6.23 -5.38 -3.33
CA ILE A 197 -7.37 -5.64 -2.42
C ILE A 197 -6.92 -6.52 -1.22
N ASP A 198 -6.08 -7.52 -1.47
CA ASP A 198 -5.47 -8.42 -0.47
C ASP A 198 -4.56 -7.69 0.54
N ARG A 199 -4.18 -6.43 0.25
CA ARG A 199 -3.34 -5.60 1.13
C ARG A 199 -4.14 -4.55 1.90
N LEU A 200 -5.46 -4.54 1.78
CA LEU A 200 -6.35 -3.70 2.56
C LEU A 200 -6.57 -4.28 3.96
N ALA A 201 -6.86 -3.44 4.94
CA ALA A 201 -7.44 -3.94 6.19
C ALA A 201 -8.86 -4.43 5.91
N ALA A 202 -9.37 -5.40 6.67
CA ALA A 202 -10.72 -5.94 6.46
C ALA A 202 -11.80 -4.84 6.43
N ALA A 203 -11.68 -3.82 7.28
CA ALA A 203 -12.60 -2.68 7.28
C ALA A 203 -12.56 -1.86 5.97
N ASP A 204 -11.38 -1.55 5.44
CA ASP A 204 -11.21 -0.87 4.14
C ASP A 204 -11.74 -1.73 2.98
N ALA A 205 -11.43 -3.04 3.01
CA ALA A 205 -11.86 -3.98 1.99
C ALA A 205 -13.38 -4.12 1.93
N VAL A 206 -14.07 -4.22 3.08
CA VAL A 206 -15.54 -4.22 3.10
C VAL A 206 -16.12 -2.86 2.70
N ARG A 207 -15.47 -1.73 3.04
CA ARG A 207 -15.91 -0.41 2.56
C ARG A 207 -15.85 -0.33 1.03
N LEU A 208 -14.78 -0.85 0.41
CA LEU A 208 -14.58 -0.91 -1.04
C LEU A 208 -15.50 -1.92 -1.74
N LEU A 209 -15.73 -3.09 -1.14
CA LEU A 209 -16.39 -4.22 -1.81
C LEU A 209 -17.91 -4.25 -1.60
N LYS A 210 -18.44 -3.85 -0.43
CA LYS A 210 -19.88 -3.94 -0.15
C LYS A 210 -20.64 -2.88 -0.94
N GLY A 211 -21.52 -3.34 -1.84
CA GLY A 211 -22.28 -2.49 -2.76
C GLY A 211 -21.54 -2.08 -4.03
N ALA A 212 -20.32 -2.61 -4.25
CA ALA A 212 -19.54 -2.43 -5.47
C ALA A 212 -19.70 -3.61 -6.43
N TRP A 213 -19.65 -3.34 -7.73
CA TRP A 213 -19.64 -4.39 -8.76
C TRP A 213 -18.76 -4.00 -9.95
N THR A 214 -18.19 -4.99 -10.64
CA THR A 214 -17.45 -4.82 -11.89
C THR A 214 -18.25 -5.39 -13.06
N LEU A 215 -18.58 -4.55 -14.05
CA LEU A 215 -19.10 -4.98 -15.34
C LEU A 215 -17.93 -5.11 -16.33
N ASP A 216 -17.81 -6.27 -16.94
CA ASP A 216 -16.86 -6.64 -17.99
C ASP A 216 -17.66 -7.01 -19.26
N VAL A 217 -17.48 -6.21 -20.31
CA VAL A 217 -18.11 -6.40 -21.62
C VAL A 217 -17.01 -6.78 -22.61
N SER A 218 -17.22 -7.86 -23.36
CA SER A 218 -16.30 -8.32 -24.40
C SER A 218 -17.05 -8.59 -25.70
N ARG A 219 -16.52 -8.08 -26.82
CA ARG A 219 -17.08 -8.28 -28.17
C ARG A 219 -16.21 -9.20 -29.06
N LYS A 220 -15.03 -9.61 -28.57
CA LYS A 220 -13.95 -10.31 -29.29
C LYS A 220 -14.37 -11.61 -30.02
N ALA A 221 -15.39 -12.30 -29.52
CA ALA A 221 -15.83 -13.61 -30.02
C ALA A 221 -17.36 -13.75 -29.95
N GLY A 222 -18.07 -12.68 -30.34
CA GLY A 222 -19.48 -12.47 -29.98
C GLY A 222 -19.61 -11.69 -28.66
N THR A 223 -20.83 -11.25 -28.33
CA THR A 223 -21.09 -10.52 -27.08
C THR A 223 -21.05 -11.47 -25.89
N SER A 224 -20.17 -11.20 -24.95
CA SER A 224 -20.18 -11.77 -23.60
C SER A 224 -20.11 -10.64 -22.58
N MET A 225 -21.04 -10.64 -21.62
CA MET A 225 -21.09 -9.66 -20.54
C MET A 225 -21.02 -10.38 -19.19
N ARG A 226 -20.35 -9.76 -18.21
CA ARG A 226 -20.20 -10.32 -16.87
C ARG A 226 -20.22 -9.25 -15.80
N VAL A 227 -21.13 -9.38 -14.83
CA VAL A 227 -21.09 -8.62 -13.57
C VAL A 227 -20.45 -9.48 -12.49
N ARG A 228 -19.57 -8.88 -11.67
CA ARG A 228 -18.90 -9.51 -10.53
C ARG A 228 -19.01 -8.63 -9.29
N TYR A 229 -19.35 -9.20 -8.15
CA TYR A 229 -19.46 -8.47 -6.87
C TYR A 229 -19.13 -9.35 -5.66
N ALA A 230 -18.94 -8.70 -4.51
CA ALA A 230 -18.85 -9.37 -3.22
C ALA A 230 -20.21 -9.32 -2.50
N ASP A 231 -20.70 -10.48 -2.08
CA ASP A 231 -21.91 -10.65 -1.29
C ASP A 231 -21.51 -10.87 0.18
N PHE A 232 -22.07 -10.08 1.10
CA PHE A 232 -21.83 -10.18 2.54
C PHE A 232 -23.10 -10.53 3.33
N ASP A 233 -24.22 -10.75 2.63
CA ASP A 233 -25.58 -10.62 3.18
C ASP A 233 -26.41 -11.89 2.98
N SER A 234 -26.12 -12.70 1.94
CA SER A 234 -26.85 -13.94 1.64
C SER A 234 -26.64 -15.08 2.65
N GLY A 235 -25.54 -15.09 3.40
CA GLY A 235 -25.28 -16.04 4.49
C GLY A 235 -24.94 -17.49 4.09
N SER A 236 -25.36 -17.98 2.91
CA SER A 236 -24.89 -19.24 2.31
C SER A 236 -24.65 -19.09 0.80
N ILE A 237 -23.83 -20.00 0.24
CA ILE A 237 -23.51 -20.04 -1.19
C ILE A 237 -24.78 -20.27 -2.02
N GLU A 238 -25.68 -21.15 -1.59
CA GLU A 238 -26.95 -21.44 -2.27
C GLU A 238 -27.86 -20.21 -2.28
N ALA A 239 -27.94 -19.49 -1.14
CA ALA A 239 -28.69 -18.24 -1.05
C ALA A 239 -28.10 -17.17 -1.98
N ALA A 240 -26.78 -17.02 -2.03
CA ALA A 240 -26.12 -16.08 -2.94
C ALA A 240 -26.40 -16.42 -4.42
N VAL A 241 -26.40 -17.70 -4.81
CA VAL A 241 -26.79 -18.14 -6.17
C VAL A 241 -28.25 -17.77 -6.47
N GLN A 242 -29.18 -18.00 -5.54
CA GLN A 242 -30.60 -17.67 -5.76
C GLN A 242 -30.85 -16.16 -5.77
N ASN A 243 -30.21 -15.38 -4.90
CA ASN A 243 -30.31 -13.93 -4.86
C ASN A 243 -29.74 -13.29 -6.14
N ALA A 244 -28.62 -13.80 -6.65
CA ALA A 244 -28.06 -13.39 -7.94
C ALA A 244 -28.97 -13.75 -9.13
N MET A 245 -29.65 -14.91 -9.10
CA MET A 245 -30.65 -15.25 -10.11
C MET A 245 -31.88 -14.34 -10.03
N GLN A 246 -32.37 -14.05 -8.82
CA GLN A 246 -33.49 -13.12 -8.61
C GLN A 246 -33.15 -11.70 -9.12
N ALA A 247 -31.93 -11.22 -8.87
CA ALA A 247 -31.47 -9.90 -9.31
C ALA A 247 -31.50 -9.70 -10.83
N GLU A 248 -31.34 -10.77 -11.63
CA GLU A 248 -31.41 -10.76 -13.11
C GLU A 248 -32.77 -11.23 -13.66
N GLY A 249 -33.79 -11.39 -12.80
CA GLY A 249 -35.11 -11.91 -13.19
C GLY A 249 -35.11 -13.39 -13.64
N LEU A 250 -34.04 -14.15 -13.34
CA LEU A 250 -33.83 -15.53 -13.78
C LEU A 250 -34.61 -16.57 -12.96
N GLU A 251 -35.44 -16.17 -12.00
CA GLU A 251 -36.28 -17.03 -11.15
C GLU A 251 -37.10 -18.07 -11.96
N ASN A 252 -37.59 -17.65 -13.13
CA ASN A 252 -38.40 -18.46 -14.04
C ASN A 252 -37.62 -18.94 -15.27
N ALA A 253 -36.30 -18.69 -15.33
CA ALA A 253 -35.46 -19.11 -16.44
C ALA A 253 -35.18 -20.61 -16.39
N LYS A 254 -35.01 -21.24 -17.57
CA LYS A 254 -34.71 -22.67 -17.63
C LYS A 254 -33.25 -22.91 -17.25
N VAL A 255 -33.02 -23.36 -16.01
CA VAL A 255 -31.79 -24.04 -15.60
C VAL A 255 -31.61 -25.29 -16.47
N THR A 256 -30.42 -25.47 -17.04
CA THR A 256 -30.04 -26.63 -17.85
C THR A 256 -28.85 -27.40 -17.28
N ASP A 257 -28.07 -26.77 -16.40
CA ASP A 257 -26.86 -27.32 -15.81
C ASP A 257 -26.61 -26.68 -14.44
N SER A 258 -26.06 -27.43 -13.48
CA SER A 258 -25.74 -26.94 -12.13
C SER A 258 -24.83 -27.91 -11.38
N GLY A 259 -24.05 -27.38 -10.44
CA GLY A 259 -23.14 -28.17 -9.61
C GLY A 259 -22.03 -27.33 -9.01
N VAL A 260 -20.86 -27.94 -8.81
CA VAL A 260 -19.60 -27.27 -8.48
C VAL A 260 -18.64 -27.49 -9.65
N ASP A 261 -17.90 -26.46 -10.08
CA ASP A 261 -16.91 -26.58 -11.16
C ASP A 261 -15.48 -26.88 -10.68
N ASP A 262 -14.56 -27.15 -11.61
CA ASP A 262 -13.17 -27.50 -11.34
C ASP A 262 -12.39 -26.41 -10.57
N SER A 263 -12.92 -25.18 -10.51
CA SER A 263 -12.39 -24.06 -9.74
C SER A 263 -13.11 -23.84 -8.40
N GLY A 264 -13.99 -24.75 -8.00
CA GLY A 264 -14.69 -24.71 -6.71
C GLY A 264 -15.95 -23.83 -6.68
N ASN A 265 -16.37 -23.22 -7.79
CA ASN A 265 -17.56 -22.37 -7.79
C ASN A 265 -18.82 -23.25 -7.82
N THR A 266 -19.73 -23.05 -6.87
CA THR A 266 -21.10 -23.54 -6.98
C THR A 266 -21.84 -22.69 -8.02
N TYR A 267 -22.51 -23.33 -8.97
CA TYR A 267 -23.10 -22.63 -10.10
C TYR A 267 -24.47 -23.17 -10.50
N GLN A 268 -25.24 -22.29 -11.16
CA GLN A 268 -26.38 -22.65 -11.98
C GLN A 268 -26.23 -21.99 -13.35
N ALA A 269 -26.57 -22.71 -14.41
CA ALA A 269 -26.49 -22.23 -15.78
C ALA A 269 -27.72 -22.65 -16.57
N GLY A 270 -28.08 -21.84 -17.56
CA GLY A 270 -29.33 -22.01 -18.29
C GLY A 270 -29.41 -21.19 -19.55
N THR A 271 -30.63 -21.07 -20.06
CA THR A 271 -30.94 -20.17 -21.16
C THR A 271 -32.20 -19.39 -20.88
N VAL A 272 -32.18 -18.10 -21.21
CA VAL A 272 -33.33 -17.19 -21.11
C VAL A 272 -33.60 -16.57 -22.48
N LYS A 273 -34.76 -15.92 -22.64
CA LYS A 273 -35.05 -15.07 -23.78
C LYS A 273 -35.27 -13.64 -23.30
N SER A 274 -34.63 -12.68 -23.94
CA SER A 274 -34.93 -11.25 -23.85
C SER A 274 -35.14 -10.73 -25.26
N ASP A 275 -36.17 -9.90 -25.46
CA ASP A 275 -36.44 -9.17 -26.72
C ASP A 275 -36.48 -10.03 -28.00
N GLY A 276 -36.84 -11.31 -27.83
CA GLY A 276 -36.95 -12.30 -28.90
C GLY A 276 -35.70 -13.16 -29.11
N GLU A 277 -34.53 -12.64 -28.76
CA GLU A 277 -33.25 -13.35 -28.77
C GLU A 277 -33.17 -14.39 -27.64
N LYS A 278 -32.11 -15.22 -27.65
CA LYS A 278 -31.93 -16.31 -26.68
C LYS A 278 -30.49 -16.36 -26.20
N TYR A 279 -30.26 -15.84 -25.00
CA TYR A 279 -28.93 -15.83 -24.37
C TYR A 279 -28.69 -17.08 -23.52
N THR A 280 -27.42 -17.48 -23.45
CA THR A 280 -26.92 -18.38 -22.41
C THR A 280 -26.58 -17.56 -21.17
N TRP A 281 -26.86 -18.10 -19.98
CA TRP A 281 -26.52 -17.45 -18.72
C TRP A 281 -25.87 -18.44 -17.75
N ARG A 282 -24.99 -17.95 -16.87
CA ARG A 282 -24.39 -18.69 -15.76
C ARG A 282 -24.22 -17.76 -14.56
N VAL A 283 -24.76 -18.16 -13.42
CA VAL A 283 -24.42 -17.62 -12.09
C VAL A 283 -23.41 -18.58 -11.47
N SER A 284 -22.35 -18.05 -10.88
CA SER A 284 -21.32 -18.83 -10.19
C SER A 284 -20.87 -18.10 -8.93
N VAL A 285 -20.73 -18.84 -7.84
CA VAL A 285 -20.45 -18.31 -6.50
C VAL A 285 -19.41 -19.18 -5.81
N ILE A 286 -18.45 -18.54 -5.14
CA ILE A 286 -17.40 -19.16 -4.35
C ILE A 286 -17.16 -18.34 -3.07
N ASP A 287 -16.54 -18.92 -2.05
CA ASP A 287 -16.14 -18.18 -0.85
C ASP A 287 -15.17 -17.04 -1.22
N LEU A 288 -15.39 -15.84 -0.66
CA LEU A 288 -14.62 -14.64 -1.04
C LEU A 288 -13.11 -14.79 -0.74
N SER A 289 -12.75 -15.67 0.20
CA SER A 289 -11.36 -16.02 0.54
C SER A 289 -10.62 -16.80 -0.56
N GLU A 290 -11.32 -17.47 -1.48
CA GLU A 290 -10.70 -18.11 -2.65
C GLU A 290 -10.35 -17.09 -3.75
N VAL A 291 -10.80 -15.83 -3.59
CA VAL A 291 -10.59 -14.73 -4.55
C VAL A 291 -9.70 -13.63 -3.97
N TYR A 292 -9.80 -13.34 -2.66
CA TYR A 292 -8.97 -12.34 -1.97
C TYR A 292 -8.47 -12.81 -0.60
N ASP A 293 -7.16 -12.71 -0.34
CA ASP A 293 -6.53 -13.06 0.94
C ASP A 293 -6.65 -11.92 1.97
N ILE A 294 -7.89 -11.66 2.43
CA ILE A 294 -8.19 -10.60 3.39
C ILE A 294 -8.45 -11.21 4.77
N SER A 295 -7.43 -11.17 5.62
CA SER A 295 -7.51 -11.63 7.01
C SER A 295 -8.59 -10.89 7.81
N GLY A 296 -9.59 -11.64 8.31
CA GLY A 296 -10.62 -11.15 9.23
C GLY A 296 -12.01 -10.93 8.63
N LEU A 297 -12.23 -11.23 7.34
CA LEU A 297 -13.58 -11.26 6.77
C LEU A 297 -14.41 -12.43 7.34
N PRO A 298 -15.76 -12.32 7.34
CA PRO A 298 -16.62 -13.45 7.70
C PRO A 298 -16.56 -14.56 6.64
N ASN A 299 -16.62 -15.82 7.09
CA ASN A 299 -16.66 -17.01 6.23
C ASN A 299 -18.03 -17.24 5.55
N THR A 300 -18.89 -16.22 5.55
CA THR A 300 -20.17 -16.16 4.83
C THR A 300 -20.18 -14.99 3.84
N ALA A 301 -19.00 -14.47 3.50
CA ALA A 301 -18.81 -13.55 2.38
C ALA A 301 -18.45 -14.35 1.13
N PHE A 302 -19.12 -14.07 0.03
CA PHE A 302 -18.97 -14.81 -1.23
C PHE A 302 -18.57 -13.88 -2.37
N PHE A 303 -17.83 -14.40 -3.34
CA PHE A 303 -17.62 -13.74 -4.62
C PHE A 303 -18.63 -14.28 -5.63
N VAL A 304 -19.46 -13.38 -6.18
CA VAL A 304 -20.51 -13.71 -7.13
C VAL A 304 -20.11 -13.25 -8.52
N GLY A 305 -20.24 -14.14 -9.51
CA GLY A 305 -20.10 -13.84 -10.93
C GLY A 305 -21.35 -14.22 -11.69
N ILE A 306 -21.99 -13.24 -12.33
CA ILE A 306 -23.11 -13.42 -13.25
C ILE A 306 -22.58 -13.19 -14.67
N ARG A 307 -22.79 -14.15 -15.59
CA ARG A 307 -22.36 -14.04 -16.99
C ARG A 307 -23.52 -14.33 -17.94
N PHE A 308 -23.62 -13.51 -18.99
CA PHE A 308 -24.41 -13.78 -20.19
C PHE A 308 -23.52 -13.91 -21.42
N SER A 309 -23.95 -14.69 -22.42
CA SER A 309 -23.33 -14.73 -23.75
C SER A 309 -24.36 -15.12 -24.82
N ALA A 310 -24.22 -14.52 -26.00
CA ALA A 310 -25.02 -14.81 -27.19
C ALA A 310 -24.39 -15.94 -28.03
#